data_AF-A0AAW1V9G5-F1
#
_entry.id   AF-A0AAW1V9G5-F1
#
_cell.length_a   1.000
_cell.length_b   1.000
_cell.length_c   1.000
_cell.angle_alpha   90.00
_cell.angle_beta   90.00
_cell.angle_gamma   90.00
#
_symmetry.space_group_name_H-M   'P 1'
#
loop_
_entity.id
_entity.type
_entity.pdbx_description
1 polymer ?
#
loop_
_entity_poly.entity_id
_entity_poly.type
_entity_poly.pdbx_seq_one_letter_code
_entity_poly.pdbx_strand_id
1 'polypeptide(L)' 'MLNILKLKIMTQYKGLKYAVFIGGLVTTISLALYPIVVDPMINTEKYKQIQKITREGIKQEEIQPGNMKVWSDPFDKKKS' A
#
# COMPACT_ATOMS: atom_id res chain seq x y z
N MET A 1 -42.76 -7.77 -33.23
CA MET A 1 -42.08 -8.97 -32.71
C MET A 1 -40.55 -8.82 -32.83
N LEU A 2 -39.95 -7.76 -32.28
CA LEU A 2 -38.50 -7.54 -32.30
C LEU A 2 -38.05 -6.66 -31.12
N ASN A 3 -38.57 -6.90 -29.92
CA ASN A 3 -38.12 -6.16 -28.73
C ASN A 3 -38.17 -6.93 -27.41
N ILE A 4 -38.56 -8.21 -27.43
CA ILE A 4 -38.56 -9.07 -26.24
C ILE A 4 -37.25 -9.84 -26.12
N LEU A 5 -36.54 -10.09 -27.23
CA LEU A 5 -35.23 -10.76 -27.23
C LEU A 5 -34.04 -9.86 -26.85
N LYS A 6 -34.18 -8.53 -26.86
CA LYS A 6 -33.09 -7.61 -26.45
C LYS A 6 -32.94 -7.46 -24.92
N LEU A 7 -33.90 -7.97 -24.13
CA LEU A 7 -33.91 -7.81 -22.68
C LEU A 7 -33.58 -9.11 -21.92
N LYS A 8 -32.71 -9.96 -22.49
CA LYS A 8 -32.16 -11.14 -21.79
C LYS A 8 -30.64 -11.17 -21.84
N ILE A 9 -30.01 -10.00 -21.67
CA ILE A 9 -28.58 -9.86 -21.40
C ILE A 9 -28.40 -8.87 -20.25
N MET A 10 -28.96 -9.21 -19.09
CA MET A 10 -28.53 -8.65 -17.81
C MET A 10 -28.63 -9.77 -16.78
N THR A 11 -27.64 -10.67 -16.82
CA THR A 11 -27.35 -11.55 -15.68
C THR A 11 -27.01 -10.67 -14.50
N GLN A 12 -27.99 -10.45 -13.62
CA GLN A 12 -27.79 -9.66 -12.42
C GLN A 12 -26.89 -10.45 -11.46
N TYR A 13 -25.70 -9.92 -11.15
CA TYR A 13 -24.83 -10.47 -10.13
C TYR A 13 -25.48 -10.22 -8.76
N LYS A 14 -26.14 -11.25 -8.22
CA LYS A 14 -26.79 -11.21 -6.89
C LYS A 14 -26.26 -12.35 -6.03
N GLY A 15 -26.29 -12.14 -4.71
CA GLY A 15 -25.85 -13.13 -3.72
C GLY A 15 -24.39 -13.56 -3.92
N LEU A 16 -24.16 -14.87 -3.93
CA LEU A 16 -22.82 -15.46 -3.98
C LEU A 16 -21.99 -15.00 -5.19
N LYS A 17 -22.60 -14.86 -6.37
CA LYS A 17 -21.86 -14.46 -7.60
C LYS A 17 -21.27 -13.06 -7.48
N TYR A 18 -22.00 -12.15 -6.84
CA TYR A 18 -21.51 -10.80 -6.56
C TYR A 18 -20.41 -10.82 -5.49
N ALA A 19 -20.60 -11.58 -4.42
CA ALA A 19 -19.59 -11.73 -3.37
C ALA A 19 -18.27 -12.30 -3.91
N VAL A 20 -18.32 -13.31 -4.78
CA VAL A 20 -17.14 -13.88 -5.44
C VAL A 20 -16.47 -12.85 -6.33
N PHE A 21 -17.24 -12.05 -7.08
CA PHE A 21 -16.68 -11.01 -7.94
C PHE A 21 -15.94 -9.94 -7.14
N ILE A 22 -16.56 -9.39 -6.09
CA ILE A 22 -15.94 -8.39 -5.22
C ILE A 22 -14.77 -8.98 -4.45
N GLY A 23 -14.91 -10.20 -3.92
CA GLY A 23 -13.83 -10.91 -3.24
C GLY A 23 -12.63 -11.13 -4.15
N GLY A 24 -12.86 -11.53 -5.40
CA GLY A 24 -11.82 -11.66 -6.42
C GLY A 24 -11.11 -10.33 -6.68
N LEU A 25 -11.87 -9.26 -6.89
CA LEU A 25 -11.31 -7.93 -7.14
C LEU A 25 -10.44 -7.43 -5.96
N VAL A 26 -10.94 -7.52 -4.74
CA VAL A 26 -10.18 -7.14 -3.53
C VAL A 26 -8.94 -8.02 -3.37
N THR A 27 -9.05 -9.32 -3.62
CA THR A 27 -7.93 -10.26 -3.55
C THR A 27 -6.85 -9.90 -4.58
N THR A 28 -7.23 -9.64 -5.83
CA THR A 28 -6.31 -9.23 -6.89
C THR A 28 -5.58 -7.94 -6.54
N ILE A 29 -6.29 -6.93 -6.05
CA ILE A 29 -5.69 -5.65 -5.63
C ILE A 29 -4.72 -5.88 -4.46
N SER A 30 -5.13 -6.66 -3.46
CA SER A 30 -4.31 -6.94 -2.28
C SER A 30 -3.03 -7.69 -2.63
N LEU A 31 -3.11 -8.69 -3.51
CA LEU A 31 -1.95 -9.43 -3.99
C LEU A 31 -1.00 -8.53 -4.79
N ALA A 32 -1.54 -7.66 -5.66
CA ALA A 32 -0.72 -6.72 -6.42
C ALA A 32 0.00 -5.71 -5.51
N LEU A 33 -0.66 -5.25 -4.44
CA LEU A 33 -0.11 -4.27 -3.50
C LEU A 33 0.79 -4.87 -2.41
N TYR A 34 0.72 -6.18 -2.16
CA TYR A 34 1.47 -6.85 -1.09
C TYR A 34 2.97 -6.50 -1.06
N PRO A 35 3.73 -6.62 -2.17
CA PRO A 35 5.17 -6.32 -2.14
C PRO A 35 5.51 -4.83 -1.99
N ILE A 36 4.54 -3.93 -2.23
CA ILE A 36 4.75 -2.47 -2.20
C ILE A 36 4.38 -1.88 -0.84
N VAL A 37 3.32 -2.41 -0.22
CA VAL A 37 2.76 -1.85 1.01
C VAL A 37 3.05 -2.75 2.20
N VAL A 38 2.70 -4.03 2.13
CA VAL A 38 2.71 -4.93 3.30
C VAL A 38 4.11 -5.44 3.60
N ASP A 39 4.79 -5.98 2.59
CA ASP A 39 6.13 -6.55 2.76
C ASP A 39 7.14 -5.54 3.35
N PRO A 40 7.23 -4.28 2.88
CA PRO A 40 8.16 -3.31 3.46
C PRO A 40 7.83 -2.92 4.90
N MET A 41 6.57 -2.98 5.29
CA MET A 41 6.12 -2.66 6.65
C MET A 41 6.43 -3.78 7.65
N ILE A 42 6.38 -5.05 7.22
CA ILE A 42 6.69 -6.20 8.07
C ILE A 42 8.20 -6.47 8.08
N ASN A 43 8.82 -6.47 6.90
CA ASN A 43 10.23 -6.80 6.68
C ASN A 43 11.10 -5.54 6.60
N THR A 44 11.08 -4.75 7.68
CA THR A 44 11.76 -3.43 7.74
C THR A 44 13.29 -3.52 7.77
N GLU A 45 13.89 -4.67 8.11
CA GLU A 45 15.32 -4.82 8.34
C GLU A 45 16.19 -4.41 7.15
N LYS A 46 15.78 -4.78 5.94
CA LYS A 46 16.45 -4.35 4.71
C LYS A 46 16.53 -2.82 4.59
N TYR A 47 15.43 -2.13 4.90
CA TYR A 47 15.33 -0.68 4.78
C TYR A 47 16.10 0.03 5.89
N LYS A 48 16.09 -0.51 7.11
CA LYS A 48 16.95 -0.02 8.22
C LYS A 48 18.43 -0.15 7.89
N GLN A 49 18.86 -1.26 7.29
CA GLN A 49 20.25 -1.45 6.88
C GLN A 49 20.68 -0.44 5.80
N ILE A 50 19.84 -0.27 4.77
CA ILE A 50 20.08 0.75 3.73
C ILE A 50 20.17 2.13 4.38
N GLN A 51 19.23 2.48 5.26
CA GLN A 51 19.22 3.76 5.95
C GLN A 51 20.47 3.97 6.81
N LYS A 52 20.92 2.96 7.56
CA LYS A 52 22.12 3.02 8.39
C LYS A 52 23.36 3.37 7.55
N ILE A 53 23.52 2.73 6.40
CA ILE A 53 24.65 2.98 5.49
C ILE A 53 24.53 4.36 4.86
N THR A 54 23.35 4.72 4.34
CA THR A 54 23.15 6.03 3.67
C THR A 54 23.26 7.22 4.63
N ARG A 55 22.97 7.04 5.93
CA ARG A 55 23.04 8.08 6.95
C ARG A 55 24.29 8.02 7.82
N GLU A 56 25.25 7.17 7.47
CA GLU A 56 26.50 7.09 8.21
C GLU A 56 27.27 8.42 8.13
N GLY A 57 27.68 8.96 9.29
CA GLY A 57 28.37 10.23 9.37
C GLY A 57 27.51 11.48 9.10
N ILE A 58 26.21 11.33 8.86
CA ILE A 58 25.29 12.44 8.64
C ILE A 58 24.61 12.86 9.94
N LYS A 59 24.86 14.10 10.38
CA LYS A 59 24.03 14.78 11.39
C LYS A 59 22.90 15.51 10.69
N GLN A 60 21.69 14.95 10.77
CA GLN A 60 20.53 15.41 9.99
C GLN A 60 20.13 16.84 10.34
N GLU A 61 20.34 17.22 11.60
CA GLU A 61 20.10 18.56 12.15
C GLU A 61 20.97 19.62 11.46
N GLU A 62 22.17 19.24 11.02
CA GLU A 62 23.14 20.14 10.38
C GLU A 62 22.93 20.24 8.86
N ILE A 63 22.31 19.22 8.23
CA ILE A 63 22.02 19.21 6.78
C ILE A 63 20.72 19.94 6.46
N GLN A 64 19.75 19.94 7.38
CA GLN A 64 18.48 20.58 7.08
C GLN A 64 18.65 22.10 6.88
N PRO A 65 18.07 22.67 5.80
CA PRO A 65 18.04 24.11 5.62
C PRO A 65 17.37 24.77 6.82
N GLY A 66 17.91 25.93 7.24
CA GLY A 66 17.67 26.55 8.55
C GLY A 66 16.22 26.61 9.04
N ASN A 67 16.08 26.52 10.37
CA ASN A 67 14.84 26.64 11.15
C ASN A 67 13.68 25.71 10.77
N MET A 68 13.91 24.70 9.92
CA MET A 68 12.92 23.67 9.61
C MET A 68 12.94 22.52 10.62
N LYS A 69 11.80 21.84 10.76
CA LYS A 69 11.69 20.64 11.59
C LYS A 69 12.45 19.49 10.93
N VAL A 70 13.39 18.91 11.69
CA VAL A 70 14.11 17.67 11.33
C VAL A 70 13.12 16.60 10.88
N TRP A 71 13.38 16.01 9.72
CA TRP A 71 12.51 14.98 9.16
C TRP A 71 12.42 13.79 10.11
N SER A 72 11.18 13.37 10.40
CA SER A 72 10.94 12.21 11.25
C SER A 72 11.54 10.97 10.57
N ASP A 73 12.39 10.24 11.31
CA ASP A 73 12.84 8.94 10.86
C ASP A 73 11.69 7.92 11.04
N PRO A 74 11.22 7.26 9.96
CA PRO A 74 10.14 6.28 10.04
C PRO A 74 10.49 5.05 10.91
N PHE A 75 11.76 4.84 11.24
CA PHE A 75 12.23 3.78 12.13
C PHE A 75 12.67 4.30 13.50
N ASP A 76 12.46 5.59 13.79
CA ASP A 76 12.82 6.14 15.11
C ASP A 76 12.01 5.46 16.22
N LYS A 77 12.63 5.31 17.38
CA LYS A 77 11.91 4.78 18.54
C LYS A 77 10.89 5.83 18.99
N LYS A 78 9.68 5.40 19.36
CA LYS A 78 8.75 6.30 20.03
C LYS A 78 9.42 6.84 21.29
N LYS A 79 9.52 8.17 21.39
CA LYS A 79 9.99 8.84 22.60
C LYS A 79 8.99 8.51 23.72
N SER A 80 9.45 7.82 24.75
CA SER A 80 8.68 7.54 25.98
C SER A 80 8.59 8.78 26.85
#